data_AF-A0A522DNF9-F1
#
_entry.id   AF-A0A522DNF9-F1
#
_cell.length_a   1.000
_cell.length_b   1.000
_cell.length_c   1.000
_cell.angle_alpha   90.00
_cell.angle_beta   90.00
_cell.angle_gamma   90.00
#
_symmetry.space_group_name_H-M   'P 1'
#
loop_
_entity.id
_entity.type
_entity.pdbx_description
1 polymer ?
#
loop_
_entity_poly.entity_id
_entity_poly.type
_entity_poly.pdbx_seq_one_letter_code
_entity_poly.pdbx_strand_id
1 'polypeptide(L)'
;MNISTIKKTSLLAVVIGTVLALSVTGCSDDKKSAPVTQAAKSNHNPDPFDHSHDVAVTDVQKHKFEHEFADQCIARELRNSDDKDRDMERFSKPCTCIATFLMKDLTAKEAEKFLAEHQNPQSLRIKYENAAYHCLQENTPPHEPDFSRPQ
;
A
#
# COMPACT_ATOMS: atom_id res chain seq x y z
N MET A 1 -41.05 -25.20 51.32
CA MET A 1 -40.27 -23.96 51.48
C MET A 1 -38.91 -24.21 50.85
N ASN A 2 -38.32 -23.42 49.96
CA ASN A 2 -38.70 -22.27 49.12
C ASN A 2 -37.60 -22.28 48.01
N ILE A 3 -37.98 -22.12 46.72
CA ILE A 3 -37.66 -20.98 45.82
C ILE A 3 -36.16 -20.80 45.52
N SER A 4 -35.63 -20.44 44.34
CA SER A 4 -36.00 -20.39 42.91
C SER A 4 -34.90 -19.53 42.26
N THR A 5 -34.24 -20.03 41.21
CA THR A 5 -33.56 -19.25 40.13
C THR A 5 -33.16 -20.26 39.04
N ILE A 6 -33.83 -20.47 37.89
CA ILE A 6 -34.08 -19.59 36.71
C ILE A 6 -32.75 -18.96 36.24
N LYS A 7 -32.19 -19.15 35.04
CA LYS A 7 -32.62 -19.66 33.71
C LYS A 7 -31.37 -19.77 32.80
N LYS A 8 -31.44 -20.67 31.78
CA LYS A 8 -31.03 -20.53 30.35
C LYS A 8 -29.56 -20.17 30.06
N THR A 9 -28.83 -20.85 29.18
CA THR A 9 -29.06 -20.97 27.72
C THR A 9 -28.12 -22.08 27.19
N SER A 10 -28.61 -23.14 26.55
CA SER A 10 -29.15 -23.19 25.19
C SER A 10 -28.08 -23.46 24.13
N LEU A 11 -28.07 -24.71 23.64
CA LEU A 11 -27.84 -25.12 22.25
C LEU A 11 -26.46 -24.78 21.65
N LEU A 12 -25.50 -25.67 21.93
CA LEU A 12 -24.13 -25.66 21.39
C LEU A 12 -23.96 -26.51 20.10
N ALA A 13 -25.02 -26.74 19.33
CA ALA A 13 -24.89 -27.51 18.09
C ALA A 13 -25.99 -27.08 17.11
N VAL A 14 -25.62 -26.50 15.96
CA VAL A 14 -26.31 -26.52 14.64
C VAL A 14 -25.80 -25.44 13.66
N VAL A 15 -24.97 -24.46 14.05
CA VAL A 15 -24.62 -23.33 13.14
C VAL A 15 -23.42 -23.59 12.18
N ILE A 16 -22.89 -24.81 12.06
CA ILE A 16 -21.74 -25.12 11.17
C ILE A 16 -22.19 -25.73 9.83
N GLY A 17 -23.18 -25.13 9.17
CA GLY A 17 -23.62 -25.67 7.89
C GLY A 17 -24.78 -24.93 7.26
N THR A 18 -24.55 -23.71 6.76
CA THR A 18 -25.25 -23.08 5.62
C THR A 18 -24.90 -21.59 5.53
N VAL A 19 -23.75 -21.23 4.94
CA VAL A 19 -23.57 -20.05 4.04
C VAL A 19 -22.24 -20.25 3.30
N LEU A 20 -22.20 -21.16 2.33
CA LEU A 20 -21.11 -21.30 1.35
C LEU A 20 -21.69 -21.30 -0.08
N ALA A 21 -22.61 -20.37 -0.33
CA ALA A 21 -23.13 -20.09 -1.65
C ALA A 21 -23.51 -18.60 -1.70
N LEU A 22 -23.11 -17.94 -2.79
CA LEU A 22 -23.40 -16.54 -3.17
C LEU A 22 -22.31 -15.50 -2.88
N SER A 23 -21.23 -15.53 -3.69
CA SER A 23 -20.60 -14.30 -4.19
C SER A 23 -19.72 -14.58 -5.42
N VAL A 24 -20.36 -14.99 -6.52
CA VAL A 24 -19.87 -14.68 -7.88
C VAL A 24 -20.86 -13.71 -8.51
N THR A 25 -20.85 -12.45 -8.05
CA THR A 25 -21.31 -11.35 -8.90
C THR A 25 -20.14 -10.99 -9.80
N GLY A 26 -20.06 -11.70 -10.92
CA GLY A 26 -19.22 -11.31 -12.05
C GLY A 26 -19.63 -9.94 -12.57
N CYS A 27 -18.62 -9.22 -13.06
CA CYS A 27 -18.70 -8.00 -13.85
C CYS A 27 -19.67 -8.10 -15.05
N SER A 28 -20.11 -6.91 -15.46
CA SER A 28 -20.78 -6.55 -16.72
C SER A 28 -22.32 -6.60 -16.69
N ASP A 29 -22.93 -5.54 -16.14
CA ASP A 29 -24.28 -5.13 -16.51
C ASP A 29 -24.25 -4.62 -17.96
N ASP A 30 -24.51 -5.52 -18.91
CA ASP A 30 -24.73 -5.21 -20.32
C ASP A 30 -26.13 -4.60 -20.50
N LYS A 31 -26.29 -3.32 -20.16
CA LYS A 31 -27.48 -2.55 -20.55
C LYS A 31 -27.34 -2.03 -21.96
N LYS A 32 -27.88 -2.79 -22.91
CA LYS A 32 -28.26 -2.29 -24.25
C LYS A 32 -29.19 -1.09 -24.12
N SER A 33 -28.71 0.08 -24.53
CA SER A 33 -29.55 1.22 -24.93
C SER A 33 -29.24 1.58 -26.38
N ALA A 34 -30.29 1.80 -27.16
CA ALA A 34 -30.28 2.08 -28.60
C ALA A 34 -29.56 3.41 -28.95
N PRO A 35 -29.19 3.65 -30.22
CA PRO A 35 -28.14 4.58 -30.60
C PRO A 35 -28.63 6.02 -30.67
N VAL A 36 -27.86 6.95 -30.10
CA VAL A 36 -27.96 8.39 -30.40
C VAL A 36 -26.69 8.81 -31.13
N THR A 37 -26.92 9.44 -32.26
CA THR A 37 -25.95 9.90 -33.26
C THR A 37 -24.98 10.95 -32.70
N GLN A 38 -23.69 10.63 -32.84
CA GLN A 38 -22.53 11.49 -33.15
C GLN A 38 -22.31 12.80 -32.37
N ALA A 39 -21.19 12.83 -31.64
CA ALA A 39 -20.20 13.91 -31.78
C ALA A 39 -18.80 13.29 -31.65
N ALA A 40 -17.97 13.43 -32.68
CA ALA A 40 -16.57 13.02 -32.65
C ALA A 40 -15.81 13.90 -31.64
N LYS A 41 -15.69 13.41 -30.40
CA LYS A 41 -14.70 13.88 -29.43
C LYS A 41 -13.53 12.90 -29.47
N SER A 42 -12.31 13.42 -29.48
CA SER A 42 -11.10 12.61 -29.56
C SER A 42 -11.12 11.49 -28.53
N ASN A 43 -11.04 10.24 -29.01
CA ASN A 43 -10.97 9.02 -28.22
C ASN A 43 -9.61 8.89 -27.51
N HIS A 44 -9.34 9.73 -26.52
CA HIS A 44 -8.42 9.33 -25.47
C HIS A 44 -9.24 9.15 -24.20
N ASN A 45 -9.42 7.89 -23.81
CA ASN A 45 -9.85 7.57 -22.46
C ASN A 45 -8.81 8.23 -21.54
N PRO A 46 -9.18 9.10 -20.59
CA PRO A 46 -8.19 9.70 -19.71
C PRO A 46 -7.44 8.58 -19.01
N ASP A 47 -6.12 8.52 -19.22
CA ASP A 47 -5.28 7.53 -18.56
C ASP A 47 -5.43 7.74 -17.05
N PRO A 48 -5.89 6.75 -16.28
CA PRO A 48 -6.03 6.89 -14.83
C PRO A 48 -4.69 7.18 -14.12
N PHE A 49 -3.56 7.04 -14.82
CA PHE A 49 -2.21 7.39 -14.35
C PHE A 49 -1.72 8.75 -14.88
N ASP A 50 -2.51 9.48 -15.66
CA ASP A 50 -2.18 10.84 -16.11
C ASP A 50 -2.43 11.85 -14.97
N HIS A 51 -1.38 12.11 -14.21
CA HIS A 51 -1.35 13.08 -13.13
C HIS A 51 -0.94 14.50 -13.58
N SER A 52 -0.87 14.77 -14.89
CA SER A 52 -0.44 16.08 -15.41
C SER A 52 -1.39 17.24 -15.05
N HIS A 53 -2.61 16.91 -14.61
CA HIS A 53 -3.63 17.88 -14.19
C HIS A 53 -3.85 17.91 -12.66
N ASP A 54 -3.14 17.09 -11.90
CA ASP A 54 -3.25 17.09 -10.44
C ASP A 54 -2.57 18.33 -9.86
N VAL A 55 -3.09 18.80 -8.71
CA VAL A 55 -2.44 19.86 -7.95
C VAL A 55 -1.04 19.40 -7.54
N ALA A 56 -0.03 20.17 -7.90
CA ALA A 56 1.35 19.85 -7.56
C ALA A 56 1.55 19.87 -6.04
N VAL A 57 2.23 18.85 -5.51
CA VAL A 57 2.67 18.84 -4.11
C VAL A 57 3.76 19.88 -3.93
N THR A 58 3.58 20.78 -2.95
CA THR A 58 4.56 21.82 -2.64
C THR A 58 5.87 21.22 -2.13
N ASP A 59 7.00 21.89 -2.33
CA ASP A 59 8.31 21.42 -1.84
C ASP A 59 8.33 21.23 -0.32
N VAL A 60 7.62 22.08 0.41
CA VAL A 60 7.46 21.95 1.87
C VAL A 60 6.75 20.64 2.23
N GLN A 61 5.69 20.29 1.50
CA GLN A 61 4.99 19.01 1.71
C GLN A 61 5.86 17.81 1.31
N LYS A 62 6.66 17.92 0.24
CA LYS A 62 7.60 16.86 -0.17
C LYS A 62 8.65 16.59 0.91
N HIS A 63 9.29 17.64 1.43
CA HIS A 63 10.27 17.49 2.50
C HIS A 63 9.63 16.99 3.80
N LYS A 64 8.44 17.47 4.15
CA LYS A 64 7.70 16.96 5.30
C LYS A 64 7.40 15.46 5.14
N PHE A 65 6.93 15.06 3.96
CA PHE A 65 6.69 13.65 3.62
C PHE A 65 7.98 12.84 3.73
N GLU A 66 9.09 13.31 3.17
CA GLU A 66 10.38 12.64 3.20
C GLU A 66 10.83 12.33 4.63
N HIS A 67 10.79 13.33 5.51
CA HIS A 67 11.15 13.17 6.91
C HIS A 67 10.20 12.22 7.65
N GLU A 68 8.89 12.45 7.60
CA GLU A 68 7.92 11.63 8.33
C GLU A 68 7.87 10.18 7.82
N PHE A 69 8.04 9.97 6.52
CA PHE A 69 8.12 8.64 5.94
C PHE A 69 9.38 7.90 6.39
N ALA A 70 10.54 8.57 6.36
CA ALA A 70 11.79 7.97 6.83
C ALA A 70 11.70 7.58 8.31
N ASP A 71 11.14 8.44 9.15
CA ASP A 71 10.96 8.16 10.58
C ASP A 71 10.01 6.98 10.82
N GLN A 72 8.89 6.92 10.10
CA GLN A 72 7.97 5.77 10.18
C GLN A 72 8.61 4.47 9.71
N CYS A 73 9.43 4.53 8.65
CA CYS A 73 10.19 3.39 8.16
C CYS A 73 11.17 2.89 9.23
N ILE A 74 11.98 3.78 9.80
CA ILE A 74 12.95 3.42 10.85
C ILE A 74 12.23 2.84 12.07
N ALA A 75 11.14 3.48 12.52
CA ALA A 75 10.36 3.01 13.66
C ALA A 75 9.79 1.60 13.42
N ARG A 76 9.38 1.28 12.20
CA ARG A 76 8.89 -0.06 11.83
C ARG A 76 10.01 -1.10 11.91
N GLU A 77 11.20 -0.79 11.41
CA GLU A 77 12.33 -1.72 11.42
C GLU A 77 12.89 -1.92 12.85
N LEU A 78 12.90 -0.86 13.66
CA LEU A 78 13.36 -0.91 15.05
C LEU A 78 12.39 -1.58 16.03
N ARG A 79 11.13 -1.79 15.64
CA ARG A 79 10.07 -2.28 16.54
C ARG A 79 10.46 -3.56 17.28
N ASN A 80 11.19 -4.45 16.60
CA ASN A 80 11.61 -5.75 17.13
C ASN A 80 13.14 -5.86 17.25
N SER A 81 13.88 -4.75 17.25
CA SER A 81 15.34 -4.76 17.39
C SER A 81 15.75 -4.93 18.85
N ASP A 82 16.74 -5.81 19.08
CA ASP A 82 17.39 -6.02 20.38
C ASP A 82 18.44 -4.94 20.71
N ASP A 83 18.97 -4.26 19.68
CA ASP A 83 20.01 -3.22 19.79
C ASP A 83 19.64 -2.04 18.90
N LYS A 84 18.76 -1.19 19.45
CA LYS A 84 18.11 -0.10 18.72
C LYS A 84 19.09 0.97 18.24
N ASP A 85 20.15 1.24 19.00
CA ASP A 85 21.08 2.31 18.66
C ASP A 85 21.91 1.95 17.43
N ARG A 86 22.45 0.72 17.40
CA ARG A 86 23.17 0.20 16.22
C ARG A 86 22.23 0.08 15.02
N ASP A 87 21.03 -0.47 15.23
CA ASP A 87 20.11 -0.72 14.13
C ASP A 87 19.49 0.57 13.58
N MET A 88 19.39 1.64 14.39
CA MET A 88 18.91 2.94 13.94
C MET A 88 19.81 3.49 12.85
N GLU A 89 21.13 3.46 13.07
CA GLU A 89 22.11 3.89 12.06
C GLU A 89 22.02 3.04 10.79
N ARG A 90 21.86 1.72 10.96
CA ARG A 90 21.73 0.77 9.84
C ARG A 90 20.50 1.04 8.98
N PHE A 91 19.36 1.38 9.59
CA PHE A 91 18.10 1.58 8.87
C PHE A 91 17.89 3.02 8.40
N SER A 92 18.58 4.00 8.99
CA SER A 92 18.43 5.41 8.62
C SER A 92 18.73 5.64 7.13
N LYS A 93 19.90 5.20 6.65
CA LYS A 93 20.30 5.38 5.24
C LYS A 93 19.29 4.80 4.23
N PRO A 94 18.89 3.51 4.31
CA PRO A 94 17.93 2.96 3.35
C PRO A 94 16.54 3.57 3.48
N CYS A 95 16.05 3.84 4.70
CA CYS A 95 14.74 4.47 4.89
C CYS A 95 14.68 5.89 4.32
N THR A 96 15.74 6.69 4.50
CA THR A 96 15.84 8.00 3.86
C THR A 96 15.90 7.88 2.33
N CYS A 97 16.70 6.97 1.78
CA CYS A 97 16.73 6.74 0.32
C CYS A 97 15.35 6.42 -0.25
N ILE A 98 14.60 5.54 0.42
CA ILE A 98 13.25 5.17 0.02
C ILE A 98 12.33 6.40 0.07
N ALA A 99 12.38 7.18 1.14
CA ALA A 99 11.58 8.40 1.27
C ALA A 99 11.87 9.41 0.15
N THR A 100 13.15 9.66 -0.14
CA THR A 100 13.60 10.52 -1.25
C THR A 100 13.15 9.99 -2.61
N PHE A 101 13.11 8.67 -2.79
CA PHE A 101 12.60 8.06 -4.02
C PHE A 101 11.09 8.31 -4.16
N LEU A 102 10.33 8.05 -3.10
CA LEU A 102 8.88 8.17 -3.09
C LEU A 102 8.41 9.62 -3.28
N MET A 103 9.15 10.61 -2.75
CA MET A 103 8.73 12.01 -2.85
C MET A 103 8.79 12.59 -4.28
N LYS A 104 9.53 11.95 -5.20
CA LYS A 104 9.70 12.41 -6.60
C LYS A 104 8.38 12.42 -7.35
N ASP A 105 7.64 11.31 -7.21
CA ASP A 105 6.35 11.09 -7.87
C ASP A 105 5.20 11.07 -6.86
N LEU A 106 5.33 11.86 -5.79
CA LEU A 106 4.30 12.00 -4.76
C LEU A 106 3.14 12.84 -5.30
N THR A 107 1.95 12.25 -5.34
CA THR A 107 0.73 12.95 -5.75
C THR A 107 0.11 13.72 -4.57
N ALA A 108 -0.69 14.76 -4.84
CA ALA A 108 -1.39 15.50 -3.79
C ALA A 108 -2.27 14.60 -2.91
N LYS A 109 -2.95 13.62 -3.51
CA LYS A 109 -3.80 12.66 -2.78
C LYS A 109 -2.98 11.74 -1.87
N GLU A 110 -1.79 11.33 -2.30
CA GLU A 110 -0.89 10.53 -1.46
C GLU A 110 -0.31 11.36 -0.32
N ALA A 111 0.13 12.59 -0.61
CA ALA A 111 0.64 13.51 0.41
C ALA A 111 -0.43 13.84 1.44
N GLU A 112 -1.67 14.12 1.03
CA GLU A 112 -2.80 14.37 1.93
C GLU A 112 -3.09 13.16 2.82
N LYS A 113 -3.24 11.98 2.21
CA LYS A 113 -3.51 10.75 2.97
C LYS A 113 -2.40 10.43 3.97
N PHE A 114 -1.15 10.63 3.58
CA PHE A 114 -0.02 10.33 4.45
C PHE A 114 0.17 11.38 5.55
N LEU A 115 0.25 12.66 5.18
CA LEU A 115 0.61 13.75 6.11
C LEU A 115 -0.55 14.26 6.95
N ALA A 116 -1.78 14.26 6.41
CA ALA A 116 -2.95 14.79 7.11
C ALA A 116 -3.78 13.65 7.73
N GLU A 117 -4.07 12.60 6.95
CA GLU A 117 -4.89 11.49 7.42
C GLU A 117 -4.10 10.40 8.15
N HIS A 118 -2.76 10.46 8.14
CA HIS A 118 -1.87 9.46 8.76
C HIS A 118 -2.15 8.02 8.25
N GLN A 119 -2.54 7.92 6.98
CA GLN A 119 -2.82 6.67 6.30
C GLN A 119 -1.70 6.31 5.33
N ASN A 120 -1.47 5.01 5.17
CA ASN A 120 -0.58 4.47 4.15
C ASN A 120 -1.38 4.02 2.92
N PRO A 121 -1.63 4.90 1.92
CA PRO A 121 -2.39 4.52 0.73
C PRO A 121 -1.70 3.39 -0.02
N GLN A 122 -2.50 2.55 -0.68
CA GLN A 122 -1.99 1.38 -1.41
C GLN A 122 -1.00 1.77 -2.54
N SER A 123 -1.20 2.93 -3.18
CA SER A 123 -0.27 3.43 -4.19
C SER A 123 1.13 3.69 -3.61
N LEU A 124 1.24 4.29 -2.42
CA LEU A 124 2.52 4.47 -1.73
C LEU A 124 3.15 3.13 -1.35
N ARG A 125 2.35 2.14 -0.95
CA ARG A 125 2.84 0.79 -0.65
C ARG A 125 3.43 0.09 -1.87
N ILE A 126 2.78 0.22 -3.03
CA ILE A 126 3.30 -0.33 -4.30
C ILE A 126 4.61 0.37 -4.68
N LYS A 127 4.64 1.70 -4.60
CA LYS A 127 5.87 2.47 -4.88
C LYS A 127 7.01 2.12 -3.92
N TYR A 128 6.70 1.79 -2.67
CA TYR A 128 7.69 1.40 -1.66
C TYR A 128 8.50 0.16 -2.08
N GLU A 129 7.87 -0.87 -2.65
CA GLU A 129 8.58 -2.08 -3.05
C GLU A 129 9.63 -1.80 -4.14
N ASN A 130 9.27 -0.95 -5.12
CA ASN A 130 10.20 -0.49 -6.15
C ASN A 130 11.33 0.36 -5.55
N ALA A 131 10.98 1.32 -4.68
CA ALA A 131 11.97 2.14 -3.99
C ALA A 131 12.93 1.30 -3.13
N ALA A 132 12.42 0.30 -2.42
CA ALA A 132 13.20 -0.60 -1.59
C ALA A 132 14.16 -1.45 -2.43
N TYR A 133 13.73 -1.94 -3.60
CA TYR A 133 14.60 -2.60 -4.55
C TYR A 133 15.79 -1.70 -4.93
N HIS A 134 15.50 -0.46 -5.33
CA HIS A 134 16.55 0.51 -5.70
C HIS A 134 17.49 0.82 -4.53
N CYS A 135 16.96 1.08 -3.34
CA CYS A 135 17.74 1.56 -2.20
C CYS A 135 18.52 0.46 -1.46
N LEU A 136 18.06 -0.79 -1.52
CA LEU A 136 18.67 -1.91 -0.80
C LEU A 136 19.60 -2.73 -1.69
N GLN A 137 19.28 -2.91 -2.98
CA GLN A 137 20.07 -3.78 -3.85
C GLN A 137 21.35 -3.15 -4.39
N GLU A 138 21.41 -1.82 -4.51
CA GLU A 138 22.62 -1.13 -5.01
C GLU A 138 23.87 -1.38 -4.15
N ASN A 139 23.69 -1.81 -2.89
CA ASN A 139 24.78 -2.16 -1.97
C ASN A 139 25.14 -3.65 -1.95
N THR A 140 24.48 -4.50 -2.75
CA THR A 140 24.82 -5.91 -2.89
C THR A 140 25.35 -6.12 -4.31
N PRO A 141 26.66 -6.37 -4.52
CA PRO A 141 27.17 -6.69 -5.85
C PRO A 141 26.35 -7.84 -6.40
N PRO A 142 25.87 -7.78 -7.67
CA PRO A 142 25.26 -8.93 -8.28
C PRO A 142 26.30 -10.05 -8.25
N HIS A 143 26.04 -11.09 -7.46
CA HIS A 143 26.77 -12.34 -7.60
C HIS A 143 26.36 -12.89 -8.96
N GLU A 144 27.24 -12.74 -9.95
CA GLU A 144 27.03 -13.41 -11.22
C GLU A 144 26.91 -14.91 -10.94
N PRO A 145 25.89 -15.60 -11.49
CA PRO A 145 25.80 -17.04 -11.38
C PRO A 145 27.09 -17.65 -11.95
N ASP A 146 27.80 -18.41 -11.11
CA ASP A 146 28.98 -19.14 -11.54
C ASP A 146 28.54 -20.31 -12.44
N PHE A 147 28.65 -20.09 -13.74
CA PHE A 147 28.41 -21.11 -14.77
C PHE A 147 29.64 -21.98 -15.05
N SER A 148 30.68 -21.92 -14.21
CA SER A 148 31.85 -22.78 -14.37
C SER A 148 31.43 -24.25 -14.26
N ARG A 149 31.74 -25.01 -15.31
CA ARG A 149 31.50 -26.46 -15.33
C ARG A 149 32.41 -27.10 -14.25
N PRO A 150 31.89 -27.93 -13.34
CA PRO A 150 32.73 -28.63 -12.37
C PRO A 150 33.78 -29.46 -13.12
N GLN A 151 35.05 -29.33 -12.72
CA GLN A 151 36.18 -30.12 -13.23
C GLN A 151 36.18 -31.53 -12.63
#